data_AF-A0A562GHS5-F1
#
_entry.id   AF-A0A562GHS5-F1
#
_cell.length_a   1.000
_cell.length_b   1.000
_cell.length_c   1.000
_cell.angle_alpha   90.00
_cell.angle_beta   90.00
_cell.angle_gamma   90.00
#
_symmetry.space_group_name_H-M   'P 1'
#
loop_
_entity.id
_entity.type
_entity.pdbx_description
1 polymer ?
#
loop_
_entity_poly.entity_id
_entity_poly.type
_entity_poly.pdbx_seq_one_letter_code
_entity_poly.pdbx_strand_id
1 'polypeptide(L)'
;MHMADALISPAVGGAMWVATAGMAAYAAKKVQNDLDDRKIPLMGVLGAFVFAAQMINFTIPGTGSSGHLGGGLLLAILLGPQAAFLTITSILTIQALFFADGGILALGCNIFNMGFLACFIGYPLIYKPLTGENPSQGRLFIASVLAAVIGLQLGAFGVVLETFFSGISELPFSTFVLLMQPIHLAIGLIEGLVTAAIVMFVMKESPEILQKTAKGQPFGAIAIKGVLVALLIAAMLTGGALSWFASANPDGLEWSIAGVIGADELKAPEGIHSFFAELQEKTAFLPDYNLKQPEKEKPAATEAKATEENAAWPAVDSGTSFAGILGSLLTLALAYSIGKGLRRFAKG
;
A
#
# COMPACT_ATOMS: atom_id res chain seq x y z
N MET A 1 -1.05 -7.90 1.07
CA MET A 1 -1.50 -8.35 -0.29
C MET A 1 -0.50 -8.02 -1.39
N HIS A 2 0.75 -7.72 -1.05
CA HIS A 2 1.80 -7.43 -2.02
C HIS A 2 2.17 -8.71 -2.77
N MET A 3 1.90 -8.74 -4.07
CA MET A 3 2.24 -9.90 -4.89
C MET A 3 3.74 -9.98 -5.09
N ALA A 4 4.31 -11.15 -4.80
CA ALA A 4 5.66 -11.53 -5.18
C ALA A 4 5.73 -11.92 -6.67
N ASP A 5 6.92 -11.85 -7.26
CA ASP A 5 7.13 -12.18 -8.67
C ASP A 5 6.81 -13.64 -9.00
N ALA A 6 6.87 -14.55 -8.01
CA ALA A 6 6.51 -15.96 -8.18
C ALA A 6 5.02 -16.18 -8.53
N LEU A 7 4.14 -15.20 -8.24
CA LEU A 7 2.70 -15.31 -8.49
C LEU A 7 2.30 -14.89 -9.90
N ILE A 8 3.20 -14.27 -10.66
CA ILE A 8 2.87 -13.55 -11.89
C ILE A 8 3.70 -14.04 -13.07
N SER A 9 3.02 -14.48 -14.13
CA SER A 9 3.67 -14.76 -15.40
C SER A 9 4.15 -13.46 -16.07
N PRO A 10 5.19 -13.52 -16.92
CA PRO A 10 5.68 -12.34 -17.63
C PRO A 10 4.62 -11.65 -18.50
N ALA A 11 3.70 -12.43 -19.07
CA ALA A 11 2.61 -11.90 -19.89
C ALA A 11 1.64 -11.06 -19.06
N VAL A 12 1.19 -11.58 -17.91
CA VAL A 12 0.30 -10.85 -16.99
C VAL A 12 1.02 -9.65 -16.39
N GLY A 13 2.23 -9.83 -15.86
CA GLY A 13 3.04 -8.75 -15.28
C GLY A 13 3.28 -7.62 -16.28
N GLY A 14 3.68 -7.95 -17.51
CA GLY A 14 3.84 -6.98 -18.59
C GLY A 14 2.56 -6.25 -18.96
N ALA A 15 1.42 -6.94 -19.03
CA ALA A 15 0.12 -6.33 -19.31
C ALA A 15 -0.29 -5.34 -18.20
N MET A 16 -0.10 -5.72 -16.93
CA MET A 16 -0.42 -4.88 -15.77
C MET A 16 0.53 -3.70 -15.65
N TRP A 17 1.81 -3.86 -16.01
CA TRP A 17 2.75 -2.75 -16.16
C TRP A 17 2.29 -1.73 -17.20
N VAL A 18 1.86 -2.19 -18.38
CA VAL A 18 1.34 -1.30 -19.43
C VAL A 18 0.08 -0.58 -18.96
N ALA A 19 -0.87 -1.30 -18.35
CA ALA A 19 -2.11 -0.72 -17.85
C ALA A 19 -1.86 0.35 -16.77
N THR A 20 -1.03 0.03 -15.78
CA THR A 20 -0.71 0.96 -14.69
C THR A 20 0.15 2.13 -15.12
N ALA A 21 1.16 1.92 -15.98
CA ALA A 21 1.96 2.99 -16.54
C ALA A 21 1.11 3.94 -17.39
N GLY A 22 0.20 3.41 -18.21
CA GLY A 22 -0.77 4.22 -18.97
C GLY A 22 -1.65 5.06 -18.06
N MET A 23 -2.13 4.47 -16.95
CA MET A 23 -2.92 5.19 -15.96
C MET A 23 -2.13 6.22 -15.17
N ALA A 24 -0.86 5.94 -14.84
CA ALA A 24 0.04 6.87 -14.20
C ALA A 24 0.34 8.06 -15.12
N ALA A 25 0.55 7.82 -16.42
CA ALA A 25 0.72 8.87 -17.42
C ALA A 25 -0.53 9.75 -17.56
N TYR A 26 -1.72 9.13 -17.60
CA TYR A 26 -3.00 9.87 -17.59
C TYR A 26 -3.16 10.70 -16.31
N ALA A 27 -2.92 10.10 -15.14
CA ALA A 27 -3.01 10.77 -13.84
C ALA A 27 -2.03 11.95 -13.77
N ALA A 28 -0.78 11.75 -14.18
CA ALA A 28 0.24 12.80 -14.28
C ALA A 28 -0.22 13.96 -15.16
N LYS A 29 -0.78 13.67 -16.34
CA LYS A 29 -1.28 14.72 -17.24
C LYS A 29 -2.45 15.49 -16.66
N LYS A 30 -3.36 14.82 -15.94
CA LYS A 30 -4.52 15.48 -15.31
C LYS A 30 -4.09 16.34 -14.12
N VAL A 31 -3.18 15.83 -13.30
CA VAL A 31 -2.66 16.49 -12.10
C VAL A 31 -1.88 17.76 -12.46
N GLN A 32 -1.16 17.80 -13.58
CA GLN A 32 -0.44 19.00 -14.07
C GLN A 32 -1.30 20.28 -14.04
N ASN A 33 -2.60 20.17 -14.35
CA ASN A 33 -3.51 21.31 -14.43
C ASN A 33 -4.13 21.71 -13.07
N ASP A 34 -3.92 20.90 -12.03
CA ASP A 34 -4.57 21.03 -10.71
C ASP A 34 -3.52 21.01 -9.56
N LEU A 35 -2.23 21.09 -9.90
CA LEU A 35 -1.15 21.21 -8.91
C LEU A 35 -0.97 22.64 -8.43
N ASP A 36 -0.96 22.80 -7.11
CA ASP A 36 -0.63 24.05 -6.46
C ASP A 36 0.40 23.87 -5.33
N ASP A 37 0.74 24.99 -4.68
CA ASP A 37 1.73 25.07 -3.60
C ASP A 37 1.33 24.31 -2.32
N ARG A 38 0.12 23.75 -2.26
CA ARG A 38 -0.42 23.04 -1.08
C ARG A 38 -0.57 21.55 -1.35
N LYS A 39 -0.99 21.18 -2.57
CA LYS A 39 -1.18 19.78 -2.97
C LYS A 39 0.14 19.01 -3.02
N ILE A 40 1.24 19.61 -3.50
CA ILE A 40 2.54 18.94 -3.59
C ILE A 40 3.10 18.54 -2.20
N PRO A 41 3.17 19.44 -1.19
CA PRO A 41 3.52 19.04 0.17
C PRO A 41 2.58 17.99 0.76
N LEU A 42 1.28 18.10 0.50
CA LEU A 42 0.29 17.16 1.01
C LEU A 42 0.48 15.75 0.42
N MET A 43 0.82 15.62 -0.87
CA MET A 43 1.18 14.34 -1.49
C MET A 43 2.37 13.70 -0.78
N GLY A 44 3.43 14.46 -0.52
CA GLY A 44 4.62 13.96 0.17
C GLY A 44 4.31 13.48 1.60
N VAL A 45 3.63 14.30 2.40
CA VAL A 45 3.34 13.96 3.80
C VAL A 45 2.33 12.82 3.92
N LEU A 46 1.29 12.79 3.08
CA LEU A 46 0.36 11.66 3.07
C LEU A 46 1.01 10.39 2.56
N GLY A 47 1.90 10.47 1.56
CA GLY A 47 2.70 9.35 1.11
C GLY A 47 3.53 8.76 2.25
N ALA A 48 4.25 9.60 2.99
CA ALA A 48 5.02 9.21 4.16
C ALA A 48 4.17 8.52 5.22
N PHE A 49 3.01 9.11 5.55
CA PHE A 49 2.09 8.56 6.53
C PHE A 49 1.52 7.20 6.11
N VAL A 50 1.07 7.07 4.85
CA VAL A 50 0.50 5.81 4.36
C VAL A 50 1.56 4.72 4.28
N PHE A 51 2.79 5.05 3.83
CA PHE A 51 3.92 4.12 3.89
C PHE A 51 4.16 3.63 5.33
N ALA A 52 4.27 4.55 6.30
CA ALA A 52 4.47 4.18 7.70
C ALA A 52 3.34 3.29 8.23
N ALA A 53 2.10 3.59 7.86
CA ALA A 53 0.93 2.83 8.28
C ALA A 53 0.85 1.45 7.61
N GLN A 54 1.38 1.29 6.40
CA GLN A 54 1.48 0.01 5.70
C GLN A 54 2.47 -0.95 6.37
N MET A 55 3.48 -0.45 7.07
CA MET A 55 4.39 -1.31 7.83
C MET A 55 3.77 -1.92 9.09
N ILE A 56 2.58 -1.47 9.50
CA ILE A 56 1.94 -1.97 10.71
C ILE A 56 0.97 -3.09 10.35
N ASN A 57 1.49 -4.32 10.33
CA ASN A 57 0.64 -5.50 10.29
C ASN A 57 -0.15 -5.62 11.61
N PHE A 58 -1.46 -5.72 11.54
CA PHE A 58 -2.32 -6.05 12.67
C PHE A 58 -2.83 -7.48 12.54
N THR A 59 -2.86 -8.20 13.67
CA THR A 59 -3.37 -9.57 13.72
C THR A 59 -4.86 -9.61 13.41
N ILE A 60 -5.29 -10.56 12.58
CA ILE A 60 -6.70 -10.85 12.34
C ILE A 60 -7.16 -11.93 13.34
N PRO A 61 -7.97 -11.58 14.36
CA PRO A 61 -8.27 -12.50 15.46
C PRO A 61 -8.87 -13.83 14.99
N GLY A 62 -8.37 -14.94 15.55
CA GLY A 62 -8.89 -16.28 15.29
C GLY A 62 -8.47 -16.93 13.96
N THR A 63 -7.63 -16.27 13.15
CA THR A 63 -7.20 -16.80 11.83
C THR A 63 -5.74 -17.27 11.81
N GLY A 64 -4.89 -16.69 12.67
CA GLY A 64 -3.44 -16.85 12.56
C GLY A 64 -2.79 -16.00 11.46
N SER A 65 -3.56 -15.14 10.79
CA SER A 65 -3.08 -14.18 9.77
C SER A 65 -2.90 -12.78 10.36
N SER A 66 -2.22 -11.92 9.61
CA SER A 66 -2.18 -10.48 9.80
C SER A 66 -2.54 -9.74 8.50
N GLY A 67 -2.63 -8.42 8.57
CA GLY A 67 -2.66 -7.57 7.39
C GLY A 67 -2.41 -6.13 7.75
N HIS A 68 -2.20 -5.30 6.74
CA HIS A 68 -1.96 -3.87 6.91
C HIS A 68 -2.97 -3.05 6.09
N LEU A 69 -2.95 -1.73 6.30
CA LEU A 69 -3.77 -0.81 5.54
C LEU A 69 -3.29 -0.72 4.07
N GLY A 70 -4.21 -0.60 3.12
CA GLY A 70 -3.89 -0.27 1.72
C GLY A 70 -3.69 1.23 1.50
N GLY A 71 -4.49 2.09 2.13
CA GLY A 71 -4.31 3.54 2.18
C GLY A 71 -4.66 4.32 0.90
N GLY A 72 -4.87 3.63 -0.23
CA GLY A 72 -5.25 4.24 -1.50
C GLY A 72 -6.55 5.06 -1.43
N LEU A 73 -7.54 4.60 -0.65
CA LEU A 73 -8.81 5.32 -0.48
C LEU A 73 -8.62 6.61 0.31
N LEU A 74 -7.87 6.56 1.41
CA LEU A 74 -7.55 7.75 2.21
C LEU A 74 -6.85 8.81 1.35
N LEU A 75 -5.86 8.38 0.54
CA LEU A 75 -5.19 9.27 -0.40
C LEU A 75 -6.19 9.88 -1.38
N ALA A 76 -7.08 9.10 -1.98
CA ALA A 76 -8.07 9.58 -2.94
C ALA A 76 -9.05 10.59 -2.35
N ILE A 77 -9.46 10.39 -1.09
CA ILE A 77 -10.34 11.32 -0.36
C ILE A 77 -9.67 12.67 -0.14
N LEU A 78 -8.37 12.69 0.15
CA LEU A 78 -7.64 13.90 0.53
C LEU A 78 -6.98 14.62 -0.65
N LEU A 79 -6.52 13.87 -1.66
CA LEU A 79 -5.75 14.40 -2.80
C LEU A 79 -6.54 14.43 -4.12
N GLY A 80 -7.63 13.67 -4.20
CA GLY A 80 -8.30 13.34 -5.45
C GLY A 80 -7.64 12.14 -6.14
N PRO A 81 -8.36 11.47 -7.04
CA PRO A 81 -7.99 10.12 -7.48
C PRO A 81 -6.68 10.06 -8.26
N GLN A 82 -6.37 11.09 -9.07
CA GLN A 82 -5.14 11.10 -9.86
C GLN A 82 -3.88 11.37 -9.03
N ALA A 83 -3.92 12.37 -8.13
CA ALA A 83 -2.79 12.66 -7.26
C ALA A 83 -2.56 11.54 -6.22
N ALA A 84 -3.65 10.93 -5.74
CA ALA A 84 -3.60 9.74 -4.90
C ALA A 84 -2.94 8.56 -5.62
N PHE A 85 -3.32 8.29 -6.87
CA PHE A 85 -2.75 7.19 -7.65
C PHE A 85 -1.24 7.35 -7.87
N LEU A 86 -0.76 8.57 -8.14
CA LEU A 86 0.69 8.83 -8.22
C LEU A 86 1.40 8.67 -6.88
N THR A 87 0.73 9.03 -5.78
CA THR A 87 1.27 8.92 -4.42
C THR A 87 1.40 7.45 -4.00
N ILE A 88 0.35 6.64 -4.18
CA ILE A 88 0.41 5.19 -3.88
C ILE A 88 1.35 4.45 -4.82
N THR A 89 1.45 4.86 -6.09
CA THR A 89 2.48 4.35 -7.02
C THR A 89 3.89 4.60 -6.47
N SER A 90 4.14 5.79 -5.92
CA SER A 90 5.43 6.12 -5.31
C SER A 90 5.73 5.23 -4.10
N ILE A 91 4.74 5.01 -3.24
CA ILE A 91 4.86 4.14 -2.06
C ILE A 91 5.25 2.71 -2.49
N LEU A 92 4.45 2.09 -3.35
CA LEU A 92 4.66 0.70 -3.77
C LEU A 92 5.99 0.53 -4.54
N THR A 93 6.40 1.55 -5.30
CA THR A 93 7.71 1.55 -5.97
C THR A 93 8.86 1.55 -4.96
N ILE A 94 8.77 2.37 -3.90
CA ILE A 94 9.77 2.38 -2.84
C ILE A 94 9.79 1.03 -2.09
N GLN A 95 8.62 0.47 -1.78
CA GLN A 95 8.52 -0.84 -1.12
C GLN A 95 9.18 -1.96 -1.95
N ALA A 96 8.83 -2.06 -3.24
CA ALA A 96 9.41 -3.09 -4.11
C ALA A 96 10.92 -2.92 -4.31
N LEU A 97 11.40 -1.68 -4.50
CA LEU A 97 12.81 -1.45 -4.85
C LEU A 97 13.75 -1.43 -3.64
N PHE A 98 13.34 -0.80 -2.52
CA PHE A 98 14.22 -0.60 -1.36
C PHE A 98 14.00 -1.62 -0.26
N PHE A 99 12.79 -2.17 -0.15
CA PHE A 99 12.38 -3.06 0.95
C PHE A 99 12.06 -4.48 0.50
N ALA A 100 12.14 -4.77 -0.80
CA ALA A 100 11.75 -6.07 -1.37
C ALA A 100 10.31 -6.52 -1.02
N ASP A 101 9.46 -5.57 -0.63
CA ASP A 101 8.06 -5.84 -0.26
C ASP A 101 7.16 -5.75 -1.52
N GLY A 102 6.88 -6.92 -2.08
CA GLY A 102 6.30 -7.10 -3.41
C GLY A 102 7.36 -7.16 -4.51
N GLY A 103 7.04 -7.90 -5.56
CA GLY A 103 7.97 -8.15 -6.67
C GLY A 103 8.01 -7.03 -7.72
N ILE A 104 9.10 -6.96 -8.50
CA ILE A 104 9.28 -5.95 -9.55
C ILE A 104 8.46 -6.30 -10.80
N LEU A 105 8.41 -7.57 -11.19
CA LEU A 105 7.52 -8.04 -12.26
C LEU A 105 6.05 -7.83 -11.87
N ALA A 106 5.72 -8.07 -10.61
CA ALA A 106 4.38 -7.92 -10.04
C ALA A 106 4.02 -6.47 -9.66
N LEU A 107 4.94 -5.51 -9.73
CA LEU A 107 4.70 -4.13 -9.29
C LEU A 107 3.52 -3.46 -10.02
N GLY A 108 3.36 -3.74 -11.32
CA GLY A 108 2.17 -3.31 -12.07
C GLY A 108 0.86 -3.87 -11.48
N CYS A 109 0.83 -5.14 -11.08
CA CYS A 109 -0.32 -5.75 -10.42
C CYS A 109 -0.59 -5.08 -9.05
N ASN A 110 0.45 -4.89 -8.25
CA ASN A 110 0.35 -4.26 -6.92
C ASN A 110 -0.22 -2.84 -7.01
N ILE A 111 0.29 -2.02 -7.94
CA ILE A 111 -0.22 -0.66 -8.18
C ILE A 111 -1.67 -0.68 -8.64
N PHE A 112 -2.06 -1.65 -9.45
CA PHE A 112 -3.45 -1.76 -9.89
C PHE A 112 -4.38 -2.13 -8.73
N ASN A 113 -4.06 -3.20 -8.02
CA ASN A 113 -4.91 -3.74 -6.96
C ASN A 113 -5.04 -2.79 -5.76
N MET A 114 -3.94 -2.20 -5.32
CA MET A 114 -3.91 -1.33 -4.14
C MET A 114 -4.14 0.14 -4.48
N GLY A 115 -3.74 0.57 -5.66
CA GLY A 115 -3.83 1.96 -6.09
C GLY A 115 -5.04 2.24 -6.96
N PHE A 116 -5.12 1.58 -8.12
CA PHE A 116 -6.14 1.89 -9.12
C PHE A 116 -7.56 1.64 -8.60
N LEU A 117 -7.81 0.46 -8.02
CA LEU A 117 -9.15 0.11 -7.54
C LEU A 117 -9.62 1.04 -6.43
N ALA A 118 -8.77 1.39 -5.46
CA ALA A 118 -9.13 2.33 -4.42
C ALA A 118 -9.37 3.75 -4.97
N CYS A 119 -8.47 4.24 -5.84
CA CYS A 119 -8.52 5.61 -6.35
C CYS A 119 -9.62 5.83 -7.39
N PHE A 120 -9.84 4.90 -8.31
CA PHE A 120 -10.70 5.09 -9.48
C PHE A 120 -12.02 4.30 -9.41
N ILE A 121 -12.15 3.35 -8.49
CA ILE A 121 -13.41 2.63 -8.24
C ILE A 121 -13.96 3.02 -6.87
N GLY A 122 -13.22 2.72 -5.79
CA GLY A 122 -13.67 2.97 -4.42
C GLY A 122 -14.05 4.42 -4.15
N TYR A 123 -13.17 5.36 -4.50
CA TYR A 123 -13.44 6.78 -4.26
C TYR A 123 -14.60 7.35 -5.10
N PRO A 124 -14.56 7.36 -6.44
CA PRO A 124 -15.58 8.04 -7.23
C PRO A 124 -16.91 7.29 -7.34
N LEU A 125 -16.92 5.95 -7.25
CA LEU A 125 -18.13 5.15 -7.46
C LEU A 125 -18.83 4.76 -6.15
N ILE A 126 -18.12 4.80 -5.01
CA ILE A 126 -18.67 4.37 -3.72
C ILE A 126 -18.62 5.52 -2.71
N TYR A 127 -17.43 6.01 -2.38
CA TYR A 127 -17.28 7.04 -1.35
C TYR A 127 -18.01 8.34 -1.73
N LYS A 128 -17.69 8.92 -2.88
CA LYS A 128 -18.20 10.23 -3.30
C LYS A 128 -19.73 10.28 -3.44
N PRO A 129 -20.40 9.27 -4.05
CA PRO A 129 -21.87 9.24 -4.10
C PRO A 129 -22.52 9.12 -2.72
N LEU A 130 -21.94 8.34 -1.80
CA LEU A 130 -22.48 8.15 -0.45
C LEU A 130 -22.31 9.40 0.43
N THR A 131 -21.23 10.16 0.25
CA THR A 131 -21.03 11.40 1.00
C THR A 131 -21.91 12.55 0.49
N GLY A 132 -22.05 12.69 -0.84
CA GLY A 132 -22.71 13.85 -1.45
C GLY A 132 -21.96 15.16 -1.19
N GLU A 133 -22.64 16.31 -1.31
CA GLU A 133 -22.01 17.63 -1.21
C GLU A 133 -21.75 18.11 0.23
N ASN A 134 -22.68 17.82 1.15
CA ASN A 134 -22.62 18.22 2.56
C ASN A 134 -22.78 16.99 3.46
N PRO A 135 -21.77 16.13 3.58
CA PRO A 135 -21.88 14.89 4.32
C PRO A 135 -21.98 15.13 5.84
N SER A 136 -22.87 14.40 6.50
CA SER A 136 -22.83 14.25 7.97
C SER A 136 -21.69 13.31 8.38
N GLN A 137 -21.30 13.33 9.66
CA GLN A 137 -20.29 12.40 10.19
C GLN A 137 -20.65 10.92 9.94
N GLY A 138 -21.93 10.57 10.10
CA GLY A 138 -22.41 9.21 9.81
C GLY A 138 -22.25 8.83 8.34
N ARG A 139 -22.49 9.76 7.40
CA ARG A 139 -22.25 9.50 5.98
C ARG A 139 -20.76 9.31 5.67
N LEU A 140 -19.89 10.15 6.24
CA LEU A 140 -18.43 9.98 6.08
C LEU A 140 -17.97 8.63 6.61
N PHE A 141 -18.48 8.20 7.77
CA PHE A 141 -18.16 6.91 8.36
C PHE A 141 -18.59 5.75 7.46
N ILE A 142 -19.87 5.70 7.08
CA ILE A 142 -20.42 4.62 6.24
C ILE A 142 -19.73 4.59 4.87
N ALA A 143 -19.53 5.74 4.24
CA ALA A 143 -18.87 5.85 2.95
C ALA A 143 -17.41 5.36 3.01
N SER A 144 -16.66 5.71 4.06
CA SER A 144 -15.27 5.27 4.25
C SER A 144 -15.20 3.76 4.44
N VAL A 145 -16.06 3.20 5.30
CA VAL A 145 -16.07 1.75 5.57
C VAL A 145 -16.46 0.95 4.34
N LEU A 146 -17.55 1.31 3.67
CA LEU A 146 -18.01 0.56 2.49
C LEU A 146 -17.03 0.67 1.32
N ALA A 147 -16.49 1.86 1.06
CA ALA A 147 -15.52 2.04 -0.02
C ALA A 147 -14.20 1.30 0.25
N ALA A 148 -13.74 1.26 1.51
CA ALA A 148 -12.54 0.50 1.89
C ALA A 148 -12.78 -1.00 1.73
N VAL A 149 -13.87 -1.54 2.30
CA VAL A 149 -14.22 -2.96 2.17
C VAL A 149 -14.33 -3.37 0.71
N ILE A 150 -15.08 -2.64 -0.11
CA ILE A 150 -15.26 -3.01 -1.52
C ILE A 150 -13.94 -2.86 -2.30
N GLY A 151 -13.17 -1.80 -2.05
CA GLY A 151 -11.87 -1.61 -2.68
C GLY A 151 -10.89 -2.75 -2.38
N LEU A 152 -10.80 -3.17 -1.11
CA LEU A 152 -9.90 -4.25 -0.69
C LEU A 152 -10.38 -5.61 -1.19
N GLN A 153 -11.69 -5.87 -1.22
CA GLN A 153 -12.22 -7.10 -1.82
C GLN A 153 -11.95 -7.20 -3.32
N LEU A 154 -12.10 -6.09 -4.05
CA LEU A 154 -11.75 -6.03 -5.47
C LEU A 154 -10.24 -6.24 -5.67
N GLY A 155 -9.39 -5.63 -4.83
CA GLY A 155 -7.93 -5.80 -4.91
C GLY A 155 -7.50 -7.24 -4.62
N ALA A 156 -8.01 -7.83 -3.55
CA ALA A 156 -7.76 -9.23 -3.19
C ALA A 156 -8.27 -10.18 -4.27
N PHE A 157 -9.40 -9.87 -4.92
CA PHE A 157 -9.90 -10.66 -6.05
C PHE A 157 -9.03 -10.48 -7.30
N GLY A 158 -8.52 -9.27 -7.53
CA GLY A 158 -7.54 -8.94 -8.57
C GLY A 158 -6.30 -9.82 -8.48
N VAL A 159 -5.72 -9.93 -7.28
CA VAL A 159 -4.59 -10.84 -6.98
C VAL A 159 -4.89 -12.28 -7.42
N VAL A 160 -6.09 -12.80 -7.08
CA VAL A 160 -6.49 -14.16 -7.46
C VAL A 160 -6.66 -14.29 -8.97
N LEU A 161 -7.26 -13.32 -9.65
CA LEU A 161 -7.42 -13.33 -11.10
C LEU A 161 -6.08 -13.26 -11.83
N GLU A 162 -5.18 -12.37 -11.41
CA GLU A 162 -3.85 -12.21 -12.01
C GLU A 162 -3.00 -13.48 -11.83
N THR A 163 -3.09 -14.12 -10.67
CA THR A 163 -2.46 -15.42 -10.40
C THR A 163 -3.06 -16.53 -11.28
N PHE A 164 -4.39 -16.57 -11.39
CA PHE A 164 -5.10 -17.54 -12.23
C PHE A 164 -4.74 -17.40 -13.71
N PHE A 165 -4.77 -16.17 -14.25
CA PHE A 165 -4.38 -15.90 -15.64
C PHE A 165 -2.88 -16.09 -15.89
N SER A 166 -2.06 -16.09 -14.83
CA SER A 166 -0.65 -16.47 -14.90
C SER A 166 -0.43 -17.97 -15.00
N GLY A 167 -1.48 -18.79 -14.84
CA GLY A 167 -1.39 -20.25 -14.97
C GLY A 167 -0.73 -20.95 -13.79
N ILE A 168 -0.68 -20.31 -12.61
CA ILE A 168 -0.09 -20.89 -11.39
C ILE A 168 -1.02 -21.99 -10.86
N SER A 169 -0.75 -23.23 -11.24
CA SER A 169 -1.61 -24.39 -10.97
C SER A 169 -1.68 -24.78 -9.50
N GLU A 170 -0.64 -24.45 -8.74
CA GLU A 170 -0.47 -24.66 -7.32
C GLU A 170 -1.43 -23.81 -6.49
N LEU A 171 -2.03 -22.77 -7.09
CA LEU A 171 -3.04 -21.93 -6.47
C LEU A 171 -4.39 -22.04 -7.20
N PRO A 172 -5.18 -23.13 -6.96
CA PRO A 172 -6.47 -23.30 -7.60
C PRO A 172 -7.41 -22.14 -7.28
N PHE A 173 -8.01 -21.57 -8.34
CA PHE A 173 -8.84 -20.36 -8.27
C PHE A 173 -9.84 -20.36 -7.10
N SER A 174 -10.71 -21.37 -7.01
CA SER A 174 -11.79 -21.38 -6.00
C SER A 174 -11.26 -21.43 -4.57
N THR A 175 -10.22 -22.24 -4.31
CA THR A 175 -9.61 -22.34 -2.98
C THR A 175 -8.92 -21.04 -2.62
N PHE A 176 -8.20 -20.44 -3.57
CA PHE A 176 -7.48 -19.21 -3.32
C PHE A 176 -8.44 -18.02 -3.09
N VAL A 177 -9.56 -17.94 -3.83
CA VAL A 177 -10.64 -16.97 -3.54
C VAL A 177 -11.19 -17.15 -2.12
N LEU A 178 -11.46 -18.40 -1.71
CA LEU A 178 -12.04 -18.71 -0.40
C LEU A 178 -11.13 -18.33 0.77
N LEU A 179 -9.80 -18.35 0.58
CA LEU A 179 -8.85 -17.94 1.61
C LEU A 179 -8.57 -16.44 1.58
N MET A 180 -8.44 -15.84 0.38
CA MET A 180 -8.13 -14.42 0.24
C MET A 180 -9.25 -13.50 0.71
N GLN A 181 -10.49 -13.75 0.28
CA GLN A 181 -11.60 -12.80 0.48
C GLN A 181 -12.00 -12.60 1.96
N PRO A 182 -12.06 -13.63 2.83
CA PRO A 182 -12.44 -13.41 4.23
C PRO A 182 -11.41 -12.59 5.01
N ILE A 183 -10.12 -12.81 4.78
CA ILE A 183 -9.05 -12.05 5.45
C ILE A 183 -9.09 -10.58 5.01
N HIS A 184 -9.22 -10.33 3.70
CA HIS A 184 -9.26 -8.98 3.16
C HIS A 184 -10.58 -8.24 3.45
N LEU A 185 -11.67 -8.96 3.73
CA LEU A 185 -12.88 -8.38 4.32
C LEU A 185 -12.58 -7.79 5.71
N ALA A 186 -11.88 -8.54 6.56
CA ALA A 186 -11.51 -8.07 7.91
C ALA A 186 -10.54 -6.88 7.85
N ILE A 187 -9.54 -6.94 6.97
CA ILE A 187 -8.61 -5.83 6.71
C ILE A 187 -9.37 -4.60 6.22
N GLY A 188 -10.27 -4.76 5.25
CA GLY A 188 -11.08 -3.67 4.69
C GLY A 188 -12.00 -3.00 5.72
N LEU A 189 -12.53 -3.75 6.68
CA LEU A 189 -13.29 -3.18 7.80
C LEU A 189 -12.40 -2.30 8.68
N ILE A 190 -11.22 -2.79 9.06
CA ILE A 190 -10.27 -2.05 9.89
C ILE A 190 -9.78 -0.80 9.15
N GLU A 191 -9.42 -0.92 7.87
CA GLU A 191 -9.03 0.22 7.04
C GLU A 191 -10.15 1.24 6.89
N GLY A 192 -11.39 0.78 6.75
CA GLY A 192 -12.57 1.63 6.73
C GLY A 192 -12.72 2.48 7.98
N LEU A 193 -12.52 1.88 9.16
CA LEU A 193 -12.59 2.57 10.45
C LEU A 193 -11.46 3.59 10.62
N VAL A 194 -10.22 3.20 10.27
CA VAL A 194 -9.07 4.10 10.33
C VAL A 194 -9.24 5.26 9.36
N THR A 195 -9.67 4.99 8.13
CA THR A 195 -9.95 6.02 7.11
C THR A 195 -11.04 6.96 7.61
N ALA A 196 -12.13 6.46 8.17
CA ALA A 196 -13.20 7.28 8.74
C ALA A 196 -12.68 8.20 9.85
N ALA A 197 -11.85 7.68 10.76
CA ALA A 197 -11.28 8.46 11.86
C ALA A 197 -10.41 9.62 11.36
N ILE A 198 -9.53 9.36 10.40
CA ILE A 198 -8.64 10.38 9.81
C ILE A 198 -9.46 11.41 9.02
N VAL A 199 -10.44 10.97 8.24
CA VAL A 199 -11.32 11.87 7.48
C VAL A 199 -12.12 12.77 8.41
N MET A 200 -12.64 12.26 9.52
CA MET A 200 -13.33 13.07 10.54
C MET A 200 -12.39 14.06 11.23
N PHE A 201 -11.15 13.68 11.52
CA PHE A 201 -10.13 14.59 12.01
C PHE A 201 -9.86 15.73 11.01
N VAL A 202 -9.66 15.42 9.73
CA VAL A 202 -9.44 16.42 8.69
C VAL A 202 -10.69 17.30 8.49
N MET A 203 -11.89 16.74 8.59
CA MET A 203 -13.14 17.54 8.53
C MET A 203 -13.20 18.58 9.65
N LYS A 204 -12.65 18.27 10.84
CA LYS A 204 -12.60 19.20 11.97
C LYS A 204 -11.49 20.24 11.81
N GLU A 205 -10.28 19.82 11.42
CA GLU A 205 -9.10 20.71 11.39
C GLU A 205 -8.99 21.53 10.09
N SER A 206 -9.38 20.99 8.95
CA SER A 206 -9.25 21.62 7.63
C SER A 206 -10.31 21.09 6.65
N PRO A 207 -11.61 21.37 6.88
CA PRO A 207 -12.72 20.87 6.05
C PRO A 207 -12.59 21.26 4.56
N GLU A 208 -11.91 22.37 4.29
CA GLU A 208 -11.66 22.89 2.94
C GLU A 208 -10.88 21.89 2.06
N ILE A 209 -10.03 21.03 2.65
CA ILE A 209 -9.33 19.97 1.92
C ILE A 209 -10.35 19.02 1.29
N LEU A 210 -11.30 18.51 2.10
CA LEU A 210 -12.33 17.57 1.64
C LEU A 210 -13.25 18.23 0.61
N GLN A 211 -13.69 19.46 0.87
CA GLN A 211 -14.61 20.19 -0.02
C GLN A 211 -13.99 20.46 -1.39
N LYS A 212 -12.74 20.93 -1.41
CA LYS A 212 -12.04 21.25 -2.66
C LYS A 212 -11.66 20.00 -3.43
N THR A 213 -11.22 18.95 -2.75
CA THR A 213 -10.94 17.66 -3.38
C THR A 213 -12.21 17.06 -4.01
N ALA A 214 -13.34 17.06 -3.29
CA ALA A 214 -14.60 16.57 -3.83
C ALA A 214 -15.05 17.32 -5.10
N LYS A 215 -14.78 18.63 -5.17
CA LYS A 215 -15.07 19.50 -6.33
C LYS A 215 -13.99 19.50 -7.41
N GLY A 216 -12.85 18.83 -7.19
CA GLY A 216 -11.70 18.86 -8.12
C GLY A 216 -11.11 20.26 -8.30
N GLN A 217 -11.07 21.05 -7.23
CA GLN A 217 -10.57 22.42 -7.23
C GLN A 217 -9.17 22.51 -6.61
N PRO A 218 -8.33 23.47 -7.06
CA PRO A 218 -7.08 23.78 -6.39
C PRO A 218 -7.29 24.24 -4.94
N PHE A 219 -6.40 23.80 -4.05
CA PHE A 219 -6.34 24.19 -2.65
C PHE A 219 -6.06 25.68 -2.47
N GLY A 220 -5.24 26.31 -3.30
CA GLY A 220 -4.96 27.75 -3.21
C GLY A 220 -4.33 28.13 -1.87
N ALA A 221 -4.93 29.06 -1.14
CA ALA A 221 -4.38 29.61 0.11
C ALA A 221 -4.87 28.93 1.41
N ILE A 222 -5.52 27.76 1.33
CA ILE A 222 -6.06 27.08 2.51
C ILE A 222 -4.97 26.73 3.53
N ALA A 223 -5.33 26.77 4.81
CA ALA A 223 -4.43 26.56 5.92
C ALA A 223 -4.27 25.05 6.23
N ILE A 224 -3.38 24.36 5.53
CA ILE A 224 -3.14 22.92 5.74
C ILE A 224 -2.03 22.59 6.75
N LYS A 225 -1.38 23.60 7.34
CA LYS A 225 -0.18 23.40 8.18
C LYS A 225 -0.46 22.48 9.37
N GLY A 226 -1.60 22.62 10.03
CA GLY A 226 -2.01 21.76 11.14
C GLY A 226 -2.10 20.30 10.73
N VAL A 227 -2.81 20.02 9.62
CA VAL A 227 -2.94 18.67 9.05
C VAL A 227 -1.59 18.10 8.64
N LEU A 228 -0.73 18.89 7.96
CA LEU A 228 0.60 18.42 7.56
C LEU A 228 1.47 18.06 8.77
N VAL A 229 1.49 18.90 9.81
CA VAL A 229 2.29 18.64 11.02
C VAL A 229 1.74 17.41 11.75
N ALA A 230 0.43 17.30 11.91
CA ALA A 230 -0.20 16.16 12.56
C ALA A 230 0.11 14.84 11.83
N LEU A 231 -0.04 14.81 10.51
CA LEU A 231 0.25 13.61 9.70
C LEU A 231 1.73 13.27 9.66
N LEU A 232 2.63 14.27 9.64
CA LEU A 232 4.07 14.02 9.68
C LEU A 232 4.48 13.46 11.05
N ILE A 233 3.96 14.00 12.15
CA ILE A 233 4.18 13.44 13.48
C ILE A 233 3.63 12.02 13.55
N ALA A 234 2.41 11.79 13.04
CA ALA A 234 1.83 10.45 12.99
C ALA A 234 2.70 9.49 12.17
N ALA A 235 3.21 9.89 11.00
CA ALA A 235 4.12 9.06 10.20
C ALA A 235 5.39 8.68 10.97
N MET A 236 6.01 9.65 11.65
CA MET A 236 7.24 9.43 12.44
C MET A 236 6.99 8.53 13.67
N LEU A 237 5.87 8.71 14.36
CA LEU A 237 5.49 7.87 15.50
C LEU A 237 5.13 6.45 15.04
N THR A 238 4.38 6.34 13.94
CA THR A 238 3.97 5.05 13.39
C THR A 238 5.17 4.26 12.90
N GLY A 239 5.99 4.83 12.02
CA GLY A 239 7.16 4.15 11.46
C GLY A 239 8.29 3.96 12.47
N GLY A 240 8.44 4.87 13.44
CA GLY A 240 9.53 4.84 14.41
C GLY A 240 9.26 4.05 15.69
N ALA A 241 8.00 3.94 16.13
CA ALA A 241 7.65 3.33 17.42
C ALA A 241 6.49 2.31 17.33
N LEU A 242 5.42 2.61 16.59
CA LEU A 242 4.29 1.67 16.49
C LEU A 242 4.64 0.44 15.65
N SER A 243 5.65 0.52 14.79
CA SER A 243 6.20 -0.61 14.02
C SER A 243 6.68 -1.77 14.90
N TRP A 244 7.10 -1.51 16.14
CA TRP A 244 7.45 -2.56 17.10
C TRP A 244 6.27 -3.45 17.52
N PHE A 245 5.05 -2.97 17.29
CA PHE A 245 3.80 -3.70 17.60
C PHE A 245 3.22 -4.36 16.35
N ALA A 246 3.91 -4.32 15.21
CA ALA A 246 3.49 -5.08 14.04
C ALA A 246 3.40 -6.57 14.38
N SER A 247 2.38 -7.23 13.83
CA SER A 247 2.17 -8.66 13.99
C SER A 247 3.26 -9.44 13.25
N ALA A 248 3.76 -10.50 13.87
CA ALA A 248 4.68 -11.46 13.26
C ALA A 248 3.96 -12.57 12.47
N ASN A 249 2.62 -12.57 12.46
CA ASN A 249 1.85 -13.54 11.69
C ASN A 249 1.97 -13.24 10.18
N PRO A 250 1.89 -14.26 9.31
CA PRO A 250 1.92 -14.07 7.86
C PRO A 250 0.80 -13.15 7.41
N ASP A 251 1.08 -12.33 6.41
CA ASP A 251 0.11 -11.40 5.84
C ASP A 251 -1.06 -12.16 5.19
N GLY A 252 -2.16 -11.46 4.87
CA GLY A 252 -3.35 -12.12 4.33
C GLY A 252 -3.16 -12.87 3.01
N LEU A 253 -2.16 -12.47 2.20
CA LEU A 253 -1.79 -13.17 0.97
C LEU A 253 -0.90 -14.38 1.28
N GLU A 254 0.16 -14.20 2.06
CA GLU A 254 1.05 -15.28 2.52
C GLU A 254 0.28 -16.39 3.23
N TRP A 255 -0.58 -16.01 4.18
CA TRP A 255 -1.45 -16.94 4.89
C TRP A 255 -2.38 -17.70 3.94
N SER A 256 -2.90 -17.03 2.92
CA SER A 256 -3.74 -17.67 1.91
C SER A 256 -2.95 -18.65 1.05
N ILE A 257 -1.71 -18.32 0.67
CA ILE A 257 -0.81 -19.21 -0.08
C ILE A 257 -0.48 -20.43 0.78
N ALA A 258 -0.04 -20.22 2.02
CA ALA A 258 0.24 -21.30 2.98
C ALA A 258 -0.96 -22.21 3.20
N GLY A 259 -2.17 -21.64 3.27
CA GLY A 259 -3.41 -22.41 3.38
C GLY A 259 -3.74 -23.28 2.15
N VAL A 260 -3.22 -22.94 0.96
CA VAL A 260 -3.39 -23.76 -0.26
C VAL A 260 -2.29 -24.80 -0.40
N ILE A 261 -1.02 -24.40 -0.29
CA ILE A 261 0.13 -25.24 -0.67
C ILE A 261 0.88 -25.85 0.52
N GLY A 262 0.61 -25.40 1.75
CA GLY A 262 1.31 -25.85 2.96
C GLY A 262 2.73 -25.32 3.11
N ALA A 263 3.08 -24.26 2.40
CA ALA A 263 4.37 -23.56 2.45
C ALA A 263 4.14 -22.05 2.34
N ASP A 264 5.03 -21.25 2.95
CA ASP A 264 4.84 -19.80 3.07
C ASP A 264 4.95 -19.07 1.71
N GLU A 265 5.74 -19.63 0.78
CA GLU A 265 5.98 -19.03 -0.53
C GLU A 265 6.02 -20.06 -1.66
N LEU A 266 5.68 -19.61 -2.87
CA LEU A 266 5.92 -20.36 -4.10
C LEU A 266 7.36 -20.19 -4.55
N LYS A 267 7.95 -21.29 -5.04
CA LYS A 267 9.24 -21.23 -5.73
C LYS A 267 9.06 -20.51 -7.06
N ALA A 268 9.78 -19.41 -7.24
CA ALA A 268 9.79 -18.70 -8.51
C ALA A 268 10.38 -19.60 -9.63
N PRO A 269 9.76 -19.64 -10.83
CA PRO A 269 10.34 -20.31 -11.99
C PRO A 269 11.69 -19.69 -12.40
N GLU A 270 12.56 -20.46 -13.06
CA GLU A 270 13.82 -19.91 -13.57
C GLU A 270 13.61 -18.89 -14.72
N GLY A 271 14.65 -18.10 -15.01
CA GLY A 271 14.70 -17.21 -16.17
C GLY A 271 14.37 -15.76 -15.82
N ILE A 272 13.23 -15.25 -16.27
CA ILE A 272 12.92 -13.82 -16.07
C ILE A 272 12.63 -13.49 -14.59
N HIS A 273 12.12 -14.44 -13.81
CA HIS A 273 11.95 -14.23 -12.37
C HIS A 273 13.31 -14.15 -11.66
N SER A 274 14.31 -14.96 -12.06
CA SER A 274 15.66 -14.84 -11.49
C SER A 274 16.33 -13.52 -11.86
N PHE A 275 16.10 -13.00 -13.07
CA PHE A 275 16.54 -11.65 -13.44
C PHE A 275 15.95 -10.57 -12.52
N PHE A 276 14.63 -10.62 -12.26
CA PHE A 276 14.00 -9.65 -11.37
C PHE A 276 14.40 -9.83 -9.91
N ALA A 277 14.61 -11.06 -9.45
CA ALA A 277 15.15 -11.35 -8.12
C ALA A 277 16.56 -10.75 -7.94
N GLU A 278 17.47 -10.98 -8.90
CA GLU A 278 18.82 -10.38 -8.87
C GLU A 278 18.79 -8.85 -8.92
N LEU A 279 17.86 -8.29 -9.70
CA LEU A 279 17.68 -6.84 -9.76
C LEU A 279 17.19 -6.29 -8.42
N GLN A 280 16.20 -6.94 -7.83
CA GLN A 280 15.63 -6.57 -6.54
C GLN A 280 16.65 -6.69 -5.42
N GLU A 281 17.48 -7.74 -5.40
CA GLU A 281 18.57 -7.91 -4.42
C GLU A 281 19.59 -6.76 -4.47
N LYS A 282 19.90 -6.28 -5.69
CA LYS A 282 20.82 -5.14 -5.90
C LYS A 282 20.24 -3.81 -5.45
N THR A 283 18.92 -3.63 -5.56
CA THR A 283 18.26 -2.37 -5.17
C THR A 283 17.80 -2.36 -3.71
N ALA A 284 17.45 -3.53 -3.15
CA ALA A 284 16.91 -3.68 -1.82
C ALA A 284 17.98 -3.36 -0.77
N PHE A 285 17.85 -2.18 -0.18
CA PHE A 285 18.73 -1.71 0.87
C PHE A 285 18.38 -2.34 2.23
N LEU A 286 17.08 -2.53 2.50
CA LEU A 286 16.52 -3.09 3.73
C LEU A 286 15.43 -4.11 3.39
N PRO A 287 15.79 -5.28 2.80
CA PRO A 287 14.81 -6.31 2.49
C PRO A 287 14.01 -6.69 3.75
N ASP A 288 12.70 -6.84 3.59
CA ASP A 288 11.73 -7.13 4.65
C ASP A 288 11.81 -6.16 5.83
N TYR A 289 12.20 -4.91 5.56
CA TYR A 289 12.33 -3.83 6.54
C TYR A 289 13.40 -4.09 7.62
N ASN A 290 14.29 -5.06 7.39
CA ASN A 290 15.35 -5.42 8.32
C ASN A 290 16.71 -4.88 7.86
N LEU A 291 17.55 -4.53 8.83
CA LEU A 291 18.97 -4.26 8.56
C LEU A 291 19.63 -5.54 8.05
N LYS A 292 20.37 -5.46 6.93
CA LYS A 292 21.13 -6.61 6.40
C LYS A 292 21.98 -7.20 7.52
N GLN A 293 21.65 -8.41 7.96
CA GLN A 293 22.51 -9.16 8.85
C GLN A 293 23.71 -9.65 8.02
N PRO A 294 24.95 -9.57 8.53
CA PRO A 294 26.09 -10.18 7.84
C PRO A 294 25.79 -11.67 7.63
N GLU A 295 26.03 -12.18 6.41
CA GLU A 295 25.82 -13.59 6.05
C GLU A 295 26.37 -14.51 7.14
N LYS A 296 25.48 -15.06 7.96
CA LYS A 296 25.81 -16.25 8.74
C LYS A 296 25.74 -17.40 7.75
N GLU A 297 26.88 -18.04 7.50
CA GLU A 297 26.99 -19.29 6.75
C GLU A 297 25.83 -20.22 7.11
N LYS A 298 25.02 -20.62 6.11
CA LYS A 298 24.01 -21.66 6.27
C LYS A 298 24.71 -22.91 6.84
N PRO A 299 24.38 -23.40 8.05
CA PRO A 299 24.89 -24.68 8.50
C PRO A 299 24.31 -25.77 7.58
N ALA A 300 25.18 -26.67 7.15
CA ALA A 300 24.80 -27.85 6.38
C ALA A 300 23.68 -28.62 7.09
N ALA A 301 22.72 -29.11 6.29
CA ALA A 301 21.57 -29.88 6.72
C ALA A 301 21.95 -30.97 7.73
N THR A 302 21.57 -30.77 8.99
CA THR A 302 21.40 -31.85 9.94
C THR A 302 20.21 -31.52 10.83
N GLU A 303 19.30 -32.47 10.93
CA GLU A 303 18.09 -32.43 11.74
C GLU A 303 18.40 -32.06 13.19
N ALA A 304 17.99 -30.86 13.60
CA ALA A 304 17.70 -30.55 14.98
C ALA A 304 16.54 -29.56 14.98
N LYS A 305 15.44 -29.95 15.63
CA LYS A 305 14.32 -29.05 15.96
C LYS A 305 14.89 -27.81 16.64
N ALA A 306 15.08 -26.74 15.89
CA ALA A 306 15.19 -25.42 16.46
C ALA A 306 13.78 -25.06 16.93
N THR A 307 13.54 -25.19 18.22
CA THR A 307 12.57 -24.33 18.89
C THR A 307 12.96 -22.91 18.53
N GLU A 308 12.23 -22.30 17.60
CA GLU A 308 12.22 -20.86 17.43
C GLU A 308 11.89 -20.29 18.81
N GLU A 309 12.88 -19.68 19.46
CA GLU A 309 12.63 -18.82 20.60
C GLU A 309 11.65 -17.75 20.10
N ASN A 310 10.39 -17.85 20.55
CA ASN A 310 9.38 -16.82 20.34
C ASN A 310 9.99 -15.48 20.76
N ALA A 311 10.37 -14.65 19.79
CA ALA A 311 10.68 -13.25 20.06
C ALA A 311 9.46 -12.66 20.76
N ALA A 312 9.62 -12.15 21.98
CA ALA A 312 8.51 -11.65 22.77
C ALA A 312 7.89 -10.45 22.03
N TRP A 313 6.60 -10.55 21.69
CA TRP A 313 5.83 -9.45 21.10
C TRP A 313 5.36 -8.49 22.21
N PRO A 314 5.52 -7.16 22.08
CA PRO A 314 6.15 -6.43 20.97
C PRO A 314 7.69 -6.54 20.98
N ALA A 315 8.28 -6.72 19.81
CA ALA A 315 9.74 -6.78 19.64
C ALA A 315 10.26 -5.39 19.32
N VAL A 316 10.88 -4.73 20.30
CA VAL A 316 11.54 -3.43 20.10
C VAL A 316 12.76 -3.65 19.21
N ASP A 317 12.70 -3.14 17.98
CA ASP A 317 13.78 -3.31 17.01
C ASP A 317 14.16 -1.98 16.35
N SER A 318 15.45 -1.65 16.41
CA SER A 318 15.98 -0.42 15.82
C SER A 318 16.00 -0.45 14.29
N GLY A 319 16.03 -1.65 13.67
CA GLY A 319 15.99 -1.83 12.23
C GLY A 319 14.63 -1.44 11.65
N THR A 320 13.53 -1.94 12.24
CA THR A 320 12.16 -1.61 11.86
C THR A 320 11.85 -0.12 12.05
N SER A 321 12.32 0.50 13.15
CA SER A 321 12.25 1.97 13.33
C SER A 321 12.97 2.72 12.22
N PHE A 322 14.20 2.29 11.89
CA PHE A 322 15.00 2.92 10.84
C PHE A 322 14.36 2.76 9.46
N ALA A 323 13.89 1.56 9.13
CA ALA A 323 13.18 1.25 7.90
C ALA A 323 11.91 2.10 7.75
N GLY A 324 11.11 2.20 8.82
CA GLY A 324 9.89 3.01 8.83
C GLY A 324 10.13 4.48 8.63
N ILE A 325 11.13 5.06 9.31
CA ILE A 325 11.50 6.46 9.13
C ILE A 325 12.08 6.70 7.73
N LEU A 326 13.04 5.87 7.31
CA LEU A 326 13.72 6.01 6.03
C LEU A 326 12.73 5.90 4.86
N GLY A 327 11.89 4.86 4.85
CA GLY A 327 10.92 4.65 3.79
C GLY A 327 9.85 5.74 3.74
N SER A 328 9.42 6.27 4.89
CA SER A 328 8.54 7.44 4.97
C SER A 328 9.18 8.67 4.33
N LEU A 329 10.46 8.93 4.60
CA LEU A 329 11.21 10.06 4.03
C LEU A 329 11.46 9.89 2.53
N LEU A 330 11.83 8.69 2.08
CA LEU A 330 12.01 8.37 0.66
C LEU A 330 10.71 8.57 -0.12
N THR A 331 9.60 8.06 0.42
CA THR A 331 8.27 8.22 -0.17
C THR A 331 7.87 9.69 -0.23
N LEU A 332 8.08 10.45 0.85
CA LEU A 332 7.84 11.89 0.88
C LEU A 332 8.61 12.58 -0.24
N ALA A 333 9.92 12.31 -0.32
CA ALA A 333 10.80 12.92 -1.29
C ALA A 333 10.38 12.57 -2.74
N LEU A 334 10.03 11.32 -3.01
CA LEU A 334 9.62 10.87 -4.34
C LEU A 334 8.28 11.50 -4.76
N ALA A 335 7.23 11.39 -3.93
CA ALA A 335 5.92 11.94 -4.25
C ALA A 335 5.97 13.48 -4.40
N TYR A 336 6.73 14.16 -3.53
CA TYR A 336 6.97 15.60 -3.63
C TYR A 336 7.73 15.98 -4.91
N SER A 337 8.75 15.20 -5.29
CA SER A 337 9.54 15.43 -6.49
C SER A 337 8.74 15.23 -7.76
N ILE A 338 7.86 14.21 -7.81
CA ILE A 338 6.90 14.03 -8.90
C ILE A 338 5.99 15.26 -9.01
N GLY A 339 5.40 15.70 -7.90
CA GLY A 339 4.56 16.91 -7.89
C GLY A 339 5.32 18.16 -8.39
N LYS A 340 6.56 18.37 -7.93
CA LYS A 340 7.41 19.47 -8.42
C LYS A 340 7.75 19.35 -9.90
N GLY A 341 8.08 18.16 -10.37
CA GLY A 341 8.41 17.87 -11.76
C GLY A 341 7.23 18.19 -12.67
N LEU A 342 6.04 17.65 -12.36
CA LEU A 342 4.82 17.91 -13.11
C LEU A 342 4.48 19.40 -13.18
N ARG A 343 4.63 20.14 -12.09
CA ARG A 343 4.40 21.59 -12.08
C ARG A 343 5.35 22.36 -12.99
N ARG A 344 6.60 21.91 -13.14
CA ARG A 344 7.56 22.53 -14.07
C ARG A 344 7.12 22.31 -15.52
N PHE A 345 6.70 21.10 -15.87
CA PHE A 345 6.20 20.78 -17.21
C PHE A 345 4.85 21.44 -17.55
N ALA A 346 4.04 21.81 -16.56
CA ALA A 346 2.79 22.54 -16.78
C ALA A 346 3.00 24.03 -17.13
N LYS A 347 4.18 24.58 -16.86
CA LYS A 347 4.53 25.99 -17.10
C LYS A 347 5.31 26.23 -18.40
N GLY A 348 5.70 25.17 -19.11
CA GLY A 348 6.35 25.22 -20.42
C GLY A 348 5.38 24.81 -21.51
#